data_AF-A0A7C5WSF0-F1
#
_entry.id   AF-A0A7C5WSF0-F1
#
_cell.length_a   1.000
_cell.length_b   1.000
_cell.length_c   1.000
_cell.angle_alpha   90.00
_cell.angle_beta   90.00
_cell.angle_gamma   90.00
#
_symmetry.space_group_name_H-M   'P 1'
#
loop_
_entity.id
_entity.type
_entity.pdbx_description
1 polymer ?
#
loop_
_entity_poly.entity_id
_entity_poly.type
_entity_poly.pdbx_seq_one_letter_code
_entity_poly.pdbx_strand_id
1 'polypeptide(L)'
;MSVYVTLFYVLDKLLRVLAPFTPLITEYIYQSLFRDYYEKPTIHLLEYPDPDSSLIDEKLEKNMNLVREVYSAVASARMKAGLKLRQPVRRIVIYSSNPEIKTALEDLAEIAKFTYNTKYLEVVEAARVEEIRKHIVKPIYRSLGPKYRQLVSEIIKHMEENSEAVAKSILETGIYKCVLNGIEVVITREDVEITPYYSEEYAVSEFKYGVVAVDTKISVEELADGLARDIVRRIQVMRKTLKLPLTARISAVIVVPSDKIQLVNSKRDYIMSETRCCELLVTSDQSQAGKLGGLVEKWEIDDEEYIIEVKPTE
;
A
#
# COMPACT_ATOMS: atom_id res chain seq x y z
N MET A 1 6.89 -8.28 26.20
CA MET A 1 6.32 -9.16 27.25
C MET A 1 4.79 -9.21 27.19
N SER A 2 4.09 -8.07 27.06
CA SER A 2 2.61 -8.02 26.94
C SER A 2 2.00 -8.91 25.83
N VAL A 3 2.51 -8.86 24.60
CA VAL A 3 1.97 -9.67 23.47
C VAL A 3 1.99 -11.18 23.74
N TYR A 4 3.07 -11.70 24.31
CA TYR A 4 3.19 -13.13 24.61
C TYR A 4 2.21 -13.57 25.72
N VAL A 5 1.97 -12.71 26.71
CA VAL A 5 1.00 -12.98 27.77
C VAL A 5 -0.42 -13.01 27.21
N THR A 6 -0.80 -12.02 26.38
CA THR A 6 -2.11 -11.99 25.73
C THR A 6 -2.30 -13.19 24.81
N LEU A 7 -1.30 -13.54 24.00
CA LEU A 7 -1.36 -14.70 23.10
C LEU A 7 -1.51 -16.01 23.89
N PHE A 8 -0.73 -16.20 24.95
CA PHE A 8 -0.83 -17.37 25.81
C PHE A 8 -2.23 -17.47 26.44
N TYR A 9 -2.73 -16.36 27.00
CA TYR A 9 -4.06 -16.30 27.62
C TYR A 9 -5.16 -16.68 26.62
N VAL A 10 -5.18 -16.04 25.43
CA VAL A 10 -6.21 -16.29 24.42
C VAL A 10 -6.13 -17.73 23.90
N LEU A 11 -4.92 -18.23 23.61
CA LEU A 11 -4.74 -19.56 23.07
C LEU A 11 -5.10 -20.66 24.09
N ASP A 12 -4.71 -20.51 25.35
CA ASP A 12 -5.10 -21.43 26.43
C ASP A 12 -6.63 -21.53 26.55
N LYS A 13 -7.31 -20.38 26.64
CA LYS A 13 -8.77 -20.34 26.81
C LYS A 13 -9.48 -20.86 25.56
N LEU A 14 -9.03 -20.48 24.37
CA LEU A 14 -9.59 -20.96 23.11
C LEU A 14 -9.46 -22.48 22.97
N LEU A 15 -8.31 -23.07 23.33
CA LEU A 15 -8.12 -24.52 23.26
C LEU A 15 -9.08 -25.27 24.18
N ARG A 16 -9.34 -24.75 25.39
CA ARG A 16 -10.32 -25.35 26.31
C ARG A 16 -11.75 -25.26 25.80
N VAL A 17 -12.13 -24.12 25.20
CA VAL A 17 -13.45 -23.96 24.55
C VAL A 17 -13.60 -24.93 23.38
N LEU A 18 -12.54 -25.16 22.61
CA LEU A 18 -12.55 -26.05 21.45
C LEU A 18 -12.45 -27.54 21.82
N ALA A 19 -11.97 -27.89 23.02
CA ALA A 19 -11.69 -29.27 23.41
C ALA A 19 -12.87 -30.25 23.24
N PRO A 20 -14.14 -29.87 23.55
CA PRO A 20 -15.29 -30.73 23.31
C PRO A 20 -15.57 -31.00 21.82
N PHE A 21 -15.11 -30.12 20.91
CA PHE A 21 -15.40 -30.20 19.47
C PHE A 21 -14.24 -30.83 18.68
N THR A 22 -13.00 -30.55 19.06
CA THR A 22 -11.79 -31.00 18.34
C THR A 22 -10.76 -31.66 19.26
N PRO A 23 -11.16 -32.69 20.03
CA PRO A 23 -10.43 -33.17 21.21
C PRO A 23 -9.00 -33.63 20.93
N LEU A 24 -8.75 -34.23 19.76
CA LEU A 24 -7.42 -34.72 19.38
C LEU A 24 -6.46 -33.57 19.05
N ILE A 25 -6.95 -32.54 18.35
CA ILE A 25 -6.14 -31.38 17.95
C ILE A 25 -5.81 -30.55 19.19
N THR A 26 -6.82 -30.28 20.03
CA THR A 26 -6.62 -29.49 21.24
C THR A 26 -5.72 -30.21 22.24
N GLU A 27 -5.83 -31.53 22.39
CA GLU A 27 -4.94 -32.33 23.22
C GLU A 27 -3.50 -32.30 22.68
N TYR A 28 -3.30 -32.49 21.38
CA TYR A 28 -1.96 -32.41 20.78
C TYR A 28 -1.29 -31.06 21.03
N ILE A 29 -2.02 -29.96 20.81
CA ILE A 29 -1.50 -28.60 21.04
C ILE A 29 -1.23 -28.37 22.53
N TYR A 30 -2.13 -28.84 23.41
CA TYR A 30 -1.95 -28.76 24.84
C TYR A 30 -0.69 -29.49 25.30
N GLN A 31 -0.50 -30.75 24.88
CA GLN A 31 0.69 -31.54 25.20
C GLN A 31 1.97 -30.85 24.72
N SER A 32 1.92 -30.23 23.53
CA SER A 32 3.09 -29.61 22.91
C SER A 32 3.48 -28.27 23.52
N LEU A 33 2.51 -27.46 23.98
CA LEU A 33 2.75 -26.05 24.32
C LEU A 33 2.33 -25.66 25.73
N PHE A 34 1.40 -26.38 26.35
CA PHE A 34 0.76 -25.97 27.61
C PHE A 34 0.98 -26.96 28.76
N ARG A 35 1.38 -28.22 28.48
CA ARG A 35 1.48 -29.29 29.49
C ARG A 35 2.31 -28.88 30.70
N ASP A 36 3.49 -28.29 30.49
CA ASP A 36 4.41 -27.93 31.57
C ASP A 36 3.91 -26.78 32.44
N TYR A 37 2.89 -26.06 32.01
CA TYR A 37 2.30 -24.92 32.73
C TYR A 37 1.14 -25.30 33.65
N TYR A 38 0.68 -26.56 33.59
CA TYR A 38 -0.46 -27.04 34.39
C TYR A 38 -0.13 -28.37 35.06
N GLU A 39 -0.82 -28.70 36.15
CA GLU A 39 -0.61 -30.01 36.80
C GLU A 39 -1.32 -31.15 36.06
N LYS A 40 -2.50 -30.87 35.49
CA LYS A 40 -3.38 -31.87 34.90
C LYS A 40 -2.77 -32.50 33.65
N PRO A 41 -2.80 -33.83 33.48
CA PRO A 41 -2.07 -34.50 32.41
C PRO A 41 -2.67 -34.33 31.01
N THR A 42 -3.89 -33.79 30.87
CA THR A 42 -4.62 -33.64 29.60
C THR A 42 -5.49 -32.39 29.66
N ILE A 43 -5.74 -31.78 28.50
CA ILE A 43 -6.64 -30.62 28.40
C ILE A 43 -8.06 -30.95 28.86
N HIS A 44 -8.48 -32.22 28.68
CA HIS A 44 -9.82 -32.70 28.99
C HIS A 44 -10.12 -32.77 30.49
N LEU A 45 -9.10 -32.62 31.33
CA LEU A 45 -9.26 -32.51 32.77
C LEU A 45 -9.25 -31.05 33.26
N LEU A 46 -8.87 -30.09 32.41
CA LEU A 46 -8.91 -28.66 32.76
C LEU A 46 -10.36 -28.18 32.91
N GLU A 47 -10.52 -27.16 33.74
CA GLU A 47 -11.82 -26.51 33.90
C GLU A 47 -12.20 -25.72 32.65
N TYR A 48 -13.49 -25.74 32.35
CA TYR A 48 -14.06 -24.92 31.29
C TYR A 48 -13.85 -23.43 31.66
N PRO A 49 -13.44 -22.58 30.70
CA PRO A 49 -13.12 -21.21 31.02
C PRO A 49 -14.38 -20.37 31.29
N ASP A 50 -14.42 -19.73 32.45
CA ASP A 50 -15.42 -18.71 32.78
C ASP A 50 -15.07 -17.34 32.17
N PRO A 51 -16.08 -16.54 31.77
CA PRO A 51 -15.86 -15.19 31.26
C PRO A 51 -15.42 -14.25 32.38
N ASP A 52 -14.37 -13.47 32.12
CA ASP A 52 -13.93 -12.40 33.00
C ASP A 52 -14.51 -11.07 32.52
N SER A 53 -15.55 -10.59 33.21
CA SER A 53 -16.23 -9.34 32.87
C SER A 53 -15.33 -8.11 33.00
N SER A 54 -14.23 -8.18 33.76
CA SER A 54 -13.29 -7.07 33.90
C SER A 54 -12.43 -6.83 32.64
N LEU A 55 -12.34 -7.83 31.76
CA LEU A 55 -11.60 -7.76 30.51
C LEU A 55 -12.48 -7.38 29.31
N ILE A 56 -13.78 -7.22 29.50
CA ILE A 56 -14.72 -6.82 28.45
C ILE A 56 -14.68 -5.29 28.31
N ASP A 57 -14.25 -4.81 27.14
CA ASP A 57 -14.22 -3.40 26.79
C ASP A 57 -14.97 -3.17 25.48
N GLU A 58 -16.27 -2.91 25.59
CA GLU A 58 -17.15 -2.67 24.43
C GLU A 58 -16.72 -1.46 23.59
N LYS A 59 -16.11 -0.45 24.21
CA LYS A 59 -15.62 0.74 23.51
C LYS A 59 -14.43 0.36 22.64
N LEU A 60 -13.47 -0.39 23.19
CA LEU A 60 -12.32 -0.87 22.44
C LEU A 60 -12.73 -1.80 21.29
N GLU A 61 -13.67 -2.71 21.53
CA GLU A 61 -14.21 -3.61 20.51
C GLU A 61 -14.87 -2.83 19.37
N LYS A 62 -15.69 -1.83 19.70
CA LYS A 62 -16.31 -0.93 18.71
C LYS A 62 -15.26 -0.17 17.92
N ASN A 63 -14.27 0.42 18.58
CA ASN A 63 -13.17 1.13 17.93
C ASN A 63 -12.38 0.21 16.98
N MET A 64 -12.07 -1.01 17.41
CA MET A 64 -11.36 -1.99 16.59
C MET A 64 -12.16 -2.42 15.35
N ASN A 65 -13.49 -2.54 15.48
CA ASN A 65 -14.36 -2.82 14.34
C ASN A 65 -14.34 -1.68 13.31
N LEU A 66 -14.38 -0.42 13.75
CA LEU A 66 -14.25 0.73 12.87
C LEU A 66 -12.89 0.76 12.14
N VAL A 67 -11.79 0.45 12.84
CA VAL A 67 -10.45 0.29 12.23
C VAL A 67 -10.45 -0.82 11.17
N ARG A 68 -11.10 -1.96 11.41
CA ARG A 68 -11.21 -3.05 10.42
C ARG A 68 -12.05 -2.70 9.20
N GLU A 69 -13.13 -1.92 9.38
CA GLU A 69 -13.92 -1.43 8.25
C GLU A 69 -13.09 -0.50 7.36
N VAL A 70 -12.35 0.43 7.96
CA VAL A 70 -11.43 1.31 7.23
C VAL A 70 -10.33 0.51 6.54
N TYR A 71 -9.74 -0.49 7.21
CA TYR A 71 -8.73 -1.38 6.61
C TYR A 71 -9.24 -2.04 5.32
N SER A 72 -10.47 -2.53 5.34
CA SER A 72 -11.09 -3.18 4.17
C SER A 72 -11.22 -2.21 3.00
N ALA A 73 -11.58 -0.95 3.28
CA ALA A 73 -11.64 0.11 2.28
C ALA A 73 -10.25 0.49 1.74
N VAL A 74 -9.23 0.59 2.62
CA VAL A 74 -7.83 0.80 2.23
C VAL A 74 -7.33 -0.32 1.32
N ALA A 75 -7.60 -1.57 1.68
CA ALA A 75 -7.18 -2.74 0.89
C ALA A 75 -7.85 -2.76 -0.48
N SER A 76 -9.15 -2.44 -0.55
CA SER A 76 -9.90 -2.28 -1.80
C SER A 76 -9.31 -1.18 -2.68
N ALA A 77 -9.03 0.01 -2.12
CA ALA A 77 -8.40 1.11 -2.85
C ALA A 77 -7.04 0.69 -3.43
N ARG A 78 -6.16 0.10 -2.60
CA ARG A 78 -4.85 -0.41 -3.04
C ARG A 78 -4.98 -1.43 -4.16
N MET A 79 -5.91 -2.37 -4.05
CA MET A 79 -6.14 -3.40 -5.07
C MET A 79 -6.57 -2.80 -6.41
N LYS A 80 -7.46 -1.80 -6.41
CA LYS A 80 -7.87 -1.07 -7.63
C LYS A 80 -6.69 -0.39 -8.33
N ALA A 81 -5.71 0.08 -7.57
CA ALA A 81 -4.49 0.69 -8.10
C ALA A 81 -3.34 -0.30 -8.31
N GLY A 82 -3.55 -1.62 -8.15
CA GLY A 82 -2.50 -2.63 -8.30
C GLY A 82 -1.41 -2.60 -7.22
N LEU A 83 -1.61 -1.86 -6.13
CA LEU A 83 -0.65 -1.74 -5.03
C LEU A 83 -0.73 -2.95 -4.09
N LYS A 84 0.42 -3.56 -3.81
CA LYS A 84 0.51 -4.72 -2.92
C LYS A 84 0.41 -4.26 -1.46
N LEU A 85 -0.34 -4.95 -0.60
CA LEU A 85 -0.51 -4.58 0.82
C LEU A 85 0.82 -4.49 1.60
N ARG A 86 1.85 -5.23 1.18
CA ARG A 86 3.19 -5.21 1.78
C ARG A 86 4.02 -3.97 1.42
N GLN A 87 3.63 -3.20 0.40
CA GLN A 87 4.30 -1.97 0.02
C GLN A 87 3.82 -0.85 0.95
N PRO A 88 4.72 -0.16 1.68
CA PRO A 88 4.32 1.01 2.45
C PRO A 88 3.81 2.08 1.50
N VAL A 89 2.76 2.79 1.92
CA VAL A 89 2.28 4.00 1.24
C VAL A 89 2.59 5.21 2.08
N ARG A 90 2.79 6.34 1.43
CA ARG A 90 3.15 7.57 2.13
C ARG A 90 2.02 8.02 3.02
N ARG A 91 0.81 8.11 2.47
CA ARG A 91 -0.33 8.74 3.14
C ARG A 91 -1.63 8.05 2.80
N ILE A 92 -2.49 7.95 3.80
CA ILE A 92 -3.89 7.58 3.65
C ILE A 92 -4.73 8.70 4.26
N VAL A 93 -5.72 9.19 3.51
CA VAL A 93 -6.67 10.21 3.93
C VAL A 93 -8.06 9.59 3.97
N ILE A 94 -8.77 9.79 5.08
CA ILE A 94 -10.11 9.27 5.32
C ILE A 94 -11.05 10.46 5.42
N TYR A 95 -11.95 10.57 4.45
CA TYR A 95 -12.99 11.59 4.39
C TYR A 95 -14.24 11.03 5.05
N SER A 96 -14.56 11.48 6.26
CA SER A 96 -15.69 10.98 7.05
C SER A 96 -16.33 12.11 7.85
N SER A 97 -17.66 12.10 7.93
CA SER A 97 -18.43 12.96 8.85
C SER A 97 -18.74 12.25 10.17
N ASN A 98 -18.43 10.95 10.30
CA ASN A 98 -18.65 10.19 11.52
C ASN A 98 -17.52 10.48 12.53
N PRO A 99 -17.81 11.11 13.68
CA PRO A 99 -16.79 11.42 14.69
C PRO A 99 -16.17 10.17 15.32
N GLU A 100 -16.92 9.05 15.38
CA GLU A 100 -16.41 7.80 15.95
C GLU A 100 -15.24 7.23 15.16
N ILE A 101 -15.21 7.43 13.83
CA ILE A 101 -14.08 7.03 12.98
C ILE A 101 -12.82 7.78 13.39
N LYS A 102 -12.94 9.09 13.61
CA LYS A 102 -11.82 9.93 14.02
C LYS A 102 -11.29 9.46 15.37
N THR A 103 -12.18 9.33 16.37
CA THR A 103 -11.79 8.86 17.70
C THR A 103 -11.16 7.47 17.67
N ALA A 104 -11.73 6.50 16.94
CA ALA A 104 -11.19 5.15 16.86
C ALA A 104 -9.79 5.11 16.23
N LEU A 105 -9.56 5.89 15.16
CA LEU A 105 -8.27 5.96 14.48
C LEU A 105 -7.23 6.79 15.23
N GLU A 106 -7.64 7.72 16.08
CA GLU A 106 -6.76 8.44 17.01
C GLU A 106 -6.36 7.53 18.18
N ASP A 107 -7.33 6.87 18.83
CA ASP A 107 -7.11 5.94 19.95
C ASP A 107 -6.23 4.74 19.55
N LEU A 108 -6.36 4.27 18.30
CA LEU A 108 -5.65 3.10 17.76
C LEU A 108 -4.69 3.46 16.62
N ALA A 109 -4.17 4.70 16.60
CA ALA A 109 -3.38 5.23 15.48
C ALA A 109 -2.19 4.36 15.07
N GLU A 110 -1.41 3.87 16.03
CA GLU A 110 -0.24 3.06 15.76
C GLU A 110 -0.61 1.69 15.17
N ILE A 111 -1.67 1.05 15.70
CA ILE A 111 -2.19 -0.21 15.17
C ILE A 111 -2.74 0.00 13.75
N ALA A 112 -3.49 1.08 13.53
CA ALA A 112 -4.04 1.42 12.23
C ALA A 112 -2.91 1.66 11.21
N LYS A 113 -1.92 2.51 11.51
CA LYS A 113 -0.77 2.77 10.61
C LYS A 113 0.02 1.50 10.29
N PHE A 114 0.27 0.67 11.30
CA PHE A 114 0.97 -0.60 11.13
C PHE A 114 0.16 -1.54 10.22
N THR A 115 -1.12 -1.73 10.51
CA THR A 115 -2.01 -2.64 9.75
C THR A 115 -2.22 -2.15 8.32
N TYR A 116 -2.35 -0.83 8.14
CA TYR A 116 -2.60 -0.21 6.83
C TYR A 116 -1.31 -0.01 6.05
N ASN A 117 -0.15 -0.25 6.68
CA ASN A 117 1.19 -0.06 6.14
C ASN A 117 1.36 1.34 5.51
N THR A 118 1.10 2.38 6.32
CA THR A 118 1.21 3.80 5.90
C THR A 118 2.07 4.60 6.86
N LYS A 119 2.81 5.59 6.33
CA LYS A 119 3.58 6.54 7.17
C LYS A 119 2.66 7.56 7.83
N TYR A 120 1.70 8.10 7.06
CA TYR A 120 0.76 9.11 7.52
C TYR A 120 -0.69 8.64 7.38
N LEU A 121 -1.50 8.91 8.39
CA LEU A 121 -2.92 8.60 8.42
C LEU A 121 -3.67 9.85 8.90
N GLU A 122 -4.57 10.35 8.07
CA GLU A 122 -5.32 11.58 8.33
C GLU A 122 -6.82 11.31 8.22
N VAL A 123 -7.60 11.84 9.17
CA VAL A 123 -9.05 11.84 9.10
C VAL A 123 -9.51 13.29 8.93
N VAL A 124 -10.25 13.55 7.87
CA VAL A 124 -10.72 14.88 7.48
C VAL A 124 -12.22 14.86 7.23
N GLU A 125 -12.83 16.04 7.20
CA GLU A 125 -14.27 16.18 6.94
C GLU A 125 -14.66 15.61 5.57
N ALA A 126 -15.83 14.96 5.50
CA ALA A 126 -16.29 14.32 4.26
C ALA A 126 -16.39 15.29 3.07
N ALA A 127 -16.78 16.55 3.31
CA ALA A 127 -16.90 17.57 2.27
C ALA A 127 -15.58 17.86 1.53
N ARG A 128 -14.44 17.62 2.18
CA ARG A 128 -13.11 17.82 1.59
C ARG A 128 -12.77 16.78 0.53
N VAL A 129 -13.59 15.75 0.33
CA VAL A 129 -13.41 14.79 -0.77
C VAL A 129 -13.47 15.49 -2.13
N GLU A 130 -14.16 16.63 -2.23
CA GLU A 130 -14.21 17.46 -3.42
C GLU A 130 -12.83 18.05 -3.80
N GLU A 131 -11.86 18.11 -2.88
CA GLU A 131 -10.47 18.53 -3.17
C GLU A 131 -9.74 17.55 -4.09
N ILE A 132 -10.13 16.27 -4.07
CA ILE A 132 -9.54 15.20 -4.89
C ILE A 132 -10.48 14.70 -5.97
N ARG A 133 -11.73 15.18 -5.98
CA ARG A 133 -12.72 14.88 -7.02
C ARG A 133 -12.47 15.80 -8.21
N LYS A 134 -12.28 15.19 -9.37
CA LYS A 134 -12.14 15.85 -10.66
C LYS A 134 -13.28 15.43 -11.57
N HIS A 135 -13.41 16.08 -12.71
CA HIS A 135 -14.48 15.84 -13.66
C HIS A 135 -13.90 15.63 -15.06
N ILE A 136 -14.27 14.51 -15.68
CA ILE A 136 -14.04 14.29 -17.11
C ILE A 136 -15.29 14.77 -17.84
N VAL A 137 -15.07 15.55 -18.90
CA VAL A 137 -16.15 16.01 -19.75
C VAL A 137 -16.09 15.25 -21.06
N LYS A 138 -17.10 14.43 -21.33
CA LYS A 138 -17.25 13.75 -22.62
C LYS A 138 -18.20 14.54 -23.53
N PRO A 139 -17.82 14.81 -24.78
CA PRO A 139 -18.65 15.57 -25.70
C PRO A 139 -19.83 14.73 -26.21
N ILE A 140 -21.02 15.32 -26.27
CA ILE A 140 -22.20 14.72 -26.88
C ILE A 140 -22.25 15.13 -28.36
N TYR A 141 -21.70 14.27 -29.22
CA TYR A 141 -21.59 14.50 -30.67
C TYR A 141 -22.91 14.88 -31.34
N ARG A 142 -24.03 14.31 -30.86
CA ARG A 142 -25.37 14.58 -31.40
C ARG A 142 -25.79 16.04 -31.26
N SER A 143 -25.34 16.72 -30.20
CA SER A 143 -25.67 18.12 -29.93
C SER A 143 -24.67 19.09 -30.57
N LEU A 144 -23.36 18.77 -30.49
CA LEU A 144 -22.29 19.60 -31.04
C LEU A 144 -22.22 19.57 -32.57
N GLY A 145 -22.52 18.43 -33.19
CA GLY A 145 -22.47 18.21 -34.64
C GLY A 145 -23.27 19.23 -35.46
N PRO A 146 -24.57 19.40 -35.19
CA PRO A 146 -25.42 20.37 -35.88
C PRO A 146 -25.02 21.83 -35.65
N LYS A 147 -24.52 22.17 -34.45
CA LYS A 147 -24.20 23.55 -34.05
C LYS A 147 -22.88 24.06 -34.66
N TYR A 148 -21.84 23.23 -34.68
CA TYR A 148 -20.48 23.70 -34.95
C TYR A 148 -19.79 23.02 -36.15
N ARG A 149 -20.38 21.95 -36.71
CA ARG A 149 -19.92 21.23 -37.92
C ARG A 149 -18.40 20.98 -37.96
N GLN A 150 -17.65 21.82 -38.70
CA GLN A 150 -16.20 21.66 -38.91
C GLN A 150 -15.37 21.92 -37.65
N LEU A 151 -15.89 22.72 -36.70
CA LEU A 151 -15.21 23.04 -35.43
C LEU A 151 -15.33 21.94 -34.37
N VAL A 152 -16.16 20.92 -34.61
CA VAL A 152 -16.45 19.87 -33.60
C VAL A 152 -15.17 19.15 -33.16
N SER A 153 -14.26 18.85 -34.08
CA SER A 153 -13.01 18.18 -33.74
C SER A 153 -12.11 19.01 -32.81
N GLU A 154 -12.11 20.33 -32.98
CA GLU A 154 -11.31 21.24 -32.13
C GLU A 154 -11.97 21.47 -30.78
N ILE A 155 -13.30 21.57 -30.76
CA ILE A 155 -14.09 21.65 -29.53
C ILE A 155 -13.83 20.41 -28.66
N ILE A 156 -13.84 19.22 -29.26
CA ILE A 156 -13.57 17.96 -28.55
C ILE A 156 -12.16 17.99 -27.95
N LYS A 157 -11.15 18.31 -28.76
CA LYS A 157 -9.76 18.37 -28.28
C LYS A 157 -9.59 19.38 -27.15
N HIS A 158 -10.18 20.57 -27.30
CA HIS A 158 -10.16 21.60 -26.26
C HIS A 158 -10.84 21.14 -24.97
N MET A 159 -11.97 20.42 -25.08
CA MET A 159 -12.68 19.89 -23.91
C MET A 159 -11.92 18.76 -23.22
N GLU A 160 -11.24 17.89 -23.96
CA GLU A 160 -10.41 16.83 -23.39
C GLU A 160 -9.20 17.43 -22.65
N GLU A 161 -8.54 18.44 -23.23
CA GLU A 161 -7.40 19.14 -22.61
C GLU A 161 -7.80 20.02 -21.41
N ASN A 162 -9.04 20.52 -21.38
CA ASN A 162 -9.53 21.47 -20.37
C ASN A 162 -10.74 20.93 -19.58
N SER A 163 -10.90 19.61 -19.48
CA SER A 163 -12.10 18.97 -18.91
C SER A 163 -12.52 19.54 -17.56
N GLU A 164 -11.59 19.77 -16.63
CA GLU A 164 -11.92 20.31 -15.31
C GLU A 164 -12.50 21.73 -15.38
N ALA A 165 -11.88 22.61 -16.18
CA ALA A 165 -12.33 23.99 -16.34
C ALA A 165 -13.70 24.06 -17.02
N VAL A 166 -13.93 23.20 -18.02
CA VAL A 166 -15.21 23.07 -18.71
C VAL A 166 -16.28 22.56 -17.75
N ALA A 167 -16.00 21.49 -17.00
CA ALA A 167 -16.93 20.93 -16.02
C ALA A 167 -17.31 21.96 -14.95
N LYS A 168 -16.32 22.62 -14.35
CA LYS A 168 -16.53 23.60 -13.30
C LYS A 168 -17.40 24.76 -13.77
N SER A 169 -17.10 25.33 -14.93
CA SER A 169 -17.91 26.42 -15.51
C SER A 169 -19.35 25.99 -15.77
N ILE A 170 -19.56 24.80 -16.34
CA ILE A 170 -20.91 24.28 -16.64
C ILE A 170 -21.68 23.94 -15.36
N LEU A 171 -21.02 23.42 -14.32
CA LEU A 171 -21.65 23.11 -13.04
C LEU A 171 -22.03 24.38 -12.26
N GLU A 172 -21.20 25.42 -12.29
CA GLU A 172 -21.42 26.69 -11.58
C GLU A 172 -22.38 27.64 -12.32
N THR A 173 -22.22 27.79 -13.63
CA THR A 173 -22.90 28.82 -14.43
C THR A 173 -23.86 28.28 -15.48
N GLY A 174 -23.86 26.96 -15.72
CA GLY A 174 -24.67 26.30 -16.74
C GLY A 174 -24.06 26.29 -18.15
N ILE A 175 -23.01 27.09 -18.39
CA ILE A 175 -22.36 27.23 -19.70
C ILE A 175 -20.84 27.33 -19.58
N TYR A 176 -20.13 26.99 -20.65
CA TYR A 176 -18.71 27.27 -20.83
C TYR A 176 -18.49 27.98 -22.15
N LYS A 177 -17.76 29.10 -22.13
CA LYS A 177 -17.45 29.90 -23.32
C LYS A 177 -15.96 29.80 -23.63
N CYS A 178 -15.62 29.53 -24.88
CA CYS A 178 -14.26 29.60 -25.37
C CYS A 178 -14.21 30.17 -26.78
N VAL A 179 -13.02 30.63 -27.20
CA VAL A 179 -12.78 31.09 -28.57
C VAL A 179 -11.85 30.08 -29.24
N LEU A 180 -12.33 29.43 -30.29
CA LEU A 180 -11.57 28.46 -31.08
C LEU A 180 -11.52 28.95 -32.52
N ASN A 181 -10.32 29.06 -33.10
CA ASN A 181 -10.10 29.63 -34.44
C ASN A 181 -10.77 30.99 -34.67
N GLY A 182 -10.81 31.84 -33.64
CA GLY A 182 -11.43 33.18 -33.71
C GLY A 182 -12.97 33.18 -33.64
N ILE A 183 -13.60 32.02 -33.41
CA ILE A 183 -15.05 31.87 -33.30
C ILE A 183 -15.44 31.61 -31.84
N GLU A 184 -16.42 32.36 -31.34
CA GLU A 184 -16.97 32.14 -29.99
C GLU A 184 -17.84 30.88 -29.98
N VAL A 185 -17.48 29.94 -29.11
CA VAL A 185 -18.18 28.68 -28.89
C VAL A 185 -18.80 28.72 -27.50
N VAL A 186 -20.07 28.31 -27.41
CA VAL A 186 -20.82 28.21 -26.16
C VAL A 186 -21.25 26.76 -25.97
N ILE A 187 -20.66 26.11 -24.99
CA ILE A 187 -20.95 24.73 -24.62
C ILE A 187 -21.93 24.77 -23.44
N THR A 188 -23.05 24.05 -23.54
CA THR A 188 -24.03 23.93 -22.46
C THR A 188 -24.02 22.53 -21.84
N ARG A 189 -24.79 22.33 -20.78
CA ARG A 189 -24.95 21.01 -20.13
C ARG A 189 -25.52 19.93 -21.05
N GLU A 190 -26.23 20.29 -22.12
CA GLU A 190 -26.78 19.34 -23.10
C GLU A 190 -25.72 18.87 -24.12
N ASP A 191 -24.62 19.63 -24.23
CA ASP A 191 -23.54 19.34 -25.16
C ASP A 191 -22.51 18.37 -24.56
N VAL A 192 -22.63 18.03 -23.27
CA VAL A 192 -21.60 17.33 -22.51
C VAL A 192 -22.16 16.31 -21.52
N GLU A 193 -21.41 15.23 -21.30
CA GLU A 193 -21.60 14.31 -20.20
C GLU A 193 -20.45 14.52 -19.20
N ILE A 194 -20.77 14.98 -17.99
CA ILE A 194 -19.79 15.24 -16.93
C ILE A 194 -19.76 14.03 -16.01
N THR A 195 -18.64 13.31 -15.99
CA THR A 195 -18.44 12.16 -15.11
C THR A 195 -17.42 12.50 -14.02
N PRO A 196 -17.76 12.36 -12.72
CA PRO A 196 -16.80 12.55 -11.65
C PRO A 196 -15.80 11.38 -11.63
N TYR A 197 -14.54 11.71 -11.35
CA TYR A 197 -13.48 10.75 -11.08
C TYR A 197 -12.59 11.29 -9.95
N TYR A 198 -11.69 10.47 -9.43
CA TYR A 198 -10.72 10.91 -8.43
C TYR A 198 -9.38 11.18 -9.10
N SER A 199 -8.64 12.18 -8.61
CA SER A 199 -7.31 12.50 -9.09
C SER A 199 -6.43 11.24 -9.14
N GLU A 200 -5.68 11.04 -10.24
CA GLU A 200 -4.86 9.84 -10.48
C GLU A 200 -3.80 9.57 -9.39
N GLU A 201 -3.49 10.60 -8.61
CA GLU A 201 -2.59 10.56 -7.45
C GLU A 201 -3.16 9.80 -6.25
N TYR A 202 -4.44 9.44 -6.28
CA TYR A 202 -5.11 8.70 -5.22
C TYR A 202 -5.84 7.48 -5.75
N ALA A 203 -5.62 6.34 -5.09
CA ALA A 203 -6.51 5.21 -5.19
C ALA A 203 -7.66 5.40 -4.21
N VAL A 204 -8.90 5.35 -4.68
CA VAL A 204 -10.05 5.68 -3.85
C VAL A 204 -11.01 4.50 -3.70
N SER A 205 -11.52 4.31 -2.49
CA SER A 205 -12.61 3.37 -2.19
C SER A 205 -13.59 4.00 -1.23
N GLU A 206 -14.87 3.86 -1.54
CA GLU A 206 -15.96 4.20 -0.64
C GLU A 206 -16.19 3.09 0.38
N PHE A 207 -16.73 3.45 1.53
CA PHE A 207 -17.20 2.55 2.58
C PHE A 207 -18.34 3.18 3.36
N LYS A 208 -18.93 2.43 4.29
CA LYS A 208 -20.15 2.81 5.01
C LYS A 208 -20.11 4.20 5.65
N TYR A 209 -18.95 4.64 6.14
CA TYR A 209 -18.81 5.90 6.87
C TYR A 209 -18.06 7.00 6.10
N GLY A 210 -17.74 6.78 4.82
CA GLY A 210 -17.08 7.80 4.02
C GLY A 210 -16.24 7.26 2.87
N VAL A 211 -15.16 7.97 2.57
CA VAL A 211 -14.26 7.68 1.45
C VAL A 211 -12.83 7.57 1.95
N VAL A 212 -12.12 6.54 1.49
CA VAL A 212 -10.69 6.38 1.73
C VAL A 212 -9.93 6.70 0.46
N ALA A 213 -8.95 7.58 0.56
CA ALA A 213 -7.99 7.88 -0.49
C ALA A 213 -6.58 7.45 -0.05
N VAL A 214 -5.97 6.56 -0.81
CA VAL A 214 -4.60 6.10 -0.63
C VAL A 214 -3.72 6.84 -1.63
N ASP A 215 -2.71 7.55 -1.14
CA ASP A 215 -1.73 8.22 -1.99
C ASP A 215 -0.96 7.16 -2.81
N THR A 216 -1.11 7.20 -4.13
CA THR A 216 -0.48 6.26 -5.08
C THR A 216 0.86 6.77 -5.59
N LYS A 217 1.23 8.02 -5.29
CA LYS A 217 2.57 8.52 -5.60
C LYS A 217 3.56 7.77 -4.72
N ILE A 218 4.15 6.72 -5.27
CA ILE A 218 5.29 6.06 -4.65
C ILE A 218 6.36 7.14 -4.48
N SER A 219 6.67 7.48 -3.24
CA SER A 219 7.70 8.47 -2.98
C SER A 219 9.05 7.93 -3.46
N VAL A 220 9.98 8.82 -3.82
CA VAL A 220 11.37 8.46 -4.16
C VAL A 220 11.98 7.57 -3.07
N GLU A 221 11.65 7.82 -1.80
CA GLU A 221 12.10 7.00 -0.68
C GLU A 221 11.50 5.58 -0.67
N GLU A 222 10.21 5.43 -1.02
CA GLU A 222 9.54 4.12 -1.07
C GLU A 222 9.98 3.30 -2.28
N LEU A 223 10.24 3.94 -3.42
CA LEU A 223 10.92 3.31 -4.55
C LEU A 223 12.30 2.80 -4.13
N ALA A 224 13.06 3.61 -3.40
CA ALA A 224 14.38 3.21 -2.90
C ALA A 224 14.29 2.03 -1.92
N ASP A 225 13.33 2.04 -0.98
CA ASP A 225 13.11 0.94 -0.03
C ASP A 225 12.69 -0.35 -0.72
N GLY A 226 11.77 -0.28 -1.68
CA GLY A 226 11.34 -1.42 -2.47
C GLY A 226 12.49 -2.03 -3.25
N LEU A 227 13.20 -1.19 -4.01
CA LEU A 227 14.34 -1.61 -4.83
C LEU A 227 15.47 -2.21 -3.98
N ALA A 228 15.77 -1.60 -2.83
CA ALA A 228 16.78 -2.12 -1.91
C ALA A 228 16.43 -3.52 -1.38
N ARG A 229 15.16 -3.77 -1.02
CA ARG A 229 14.71 -5.10 -0.57
C ARG A 229 14.79 -6.14 -1.67
N ASP A 230 14.45 -5.79 -2.91
CA ASP A 230 14.57 -6.71 -4.03
C ASP A 230 16.02 -7.05 -4.33
N ILE A 231 16.92 -6.06 -4.31
CA ILE A 231 18.37 -6.27 -4.41
C ILE A 231 18.89 -7.19 -3.30
N VAL A 232 18.55 -6.91 -2.03
CA VAL A 232 18.94 -7.75 -0.89
C VAL A 232 18.48 -9.19 -1.12
N ARG A 233 17.23 -9.38 -1.56
CA ARG A 233 16.70 -10.72 -1.86
C ARG A 233 17.52 -11.44 -2.94
N ARG A 234 17.96 -10.75 -3.99
CA ARG A 234 18.79 -11.35 -5.05
C ARG A 234 20.19 -11.71 -4.55
N ILE A 235 20.82 -10.83 -3.80
CA ILE A 235 22.11 -11.10 -3.17
C ILE A 235 22.01 -12.31 -2.23
N GLN A 236 20.94 -12.42 -1.43
CA GLN A 236 20.72 -13.58 -0.55
C GLN A 236 20.53 -14.89 -1.32
N VAL A 237 19.88 -14.86 -2.49
CA VAL A 237 19.81 -16.02 -3.39
C VAL A 237 21.20 -16.39 -3.88
N MET A 238 21.99 -15.42 -4.35
CA MET A 238 23.36 -15.65 -4.83
C MET A 238 24.28 -16.20 -3.73
N ARG A 239 24.16 -15.72 -2.48
CA ARG A 239 24.88 -16.26 -1.32
C ARG A 239 24.58 -17.74 -1.08
N LYS A 240 23.33 -18.16 -1.27
CA LYS A 240 22.92 -19.57 -1.18
C LYS A 240 23.49 -20.40 -2.33
N THR A 241 23.48 -19.87 -3.56
CA THR A 241 24.09 -20.52 -4.73
C THR A 241 25.59 -20.76 -4.52
N LEU A 242 26.29 -19.78 -3.94
CA LEU A 242 27.70 -19.87 -3.55
C LEU A 242 27.96 -20.72 -2.30
N LYS A 243 26.91 -21.28 -1.67
CA LYS A 243 26.98 -22.10 -0.44
C LYS A 243 27.74 -21.41 0.70
N LEU A 244 27.59 -20.09 0.83
CA LEU A 244 28.31 -19.32 1.84
C LEU A 244 27.74 -19.58 3.24
N PRO A 245 28.60 -19.69 4.27
CA PRO A 245 28.13 -19.77 5.64
C PRO A 245 27.43 -18.45 6.04
N LEU A 246 26.58 -18.53 7.06
CA LEU A 246 25.87 -17.37 7.61
C LEU A 246 26.83 -16.25 8.05
N THR A 247 28.06 -16.59 8.42
CA THR A 247 29.08 -15.65 8.86
C THR A 247 29.85 -14.96 7.75
N ALA A 248 29.81 -15.49 6.52
CA ALA A 248 30.64 -15.01 5.42
C ALA A 248 30.35 -13.55 5.06
N ARG A 249 31.41 -12.81 4.79
CA ARG A 249 31.39 -11.47 4.23
C ARG A 249 31.53 -11.53 2.71
N ILE A 250 30.99 -10.54 2.03
CA ILE A 250 31.05 -10.42 0.57
C ILE A 250 31.47 -9.02 0.16
N SER A 251 31.99 -8.91 -1.06
CA SER A 251 31.99 -7.68 -1.83
C SER A 251 30.98 -7.85 -2.96
N ALA A 252 30.32 -6.76 -3.35
CA ALA A 252 29.32 -6.79 -4.41
C ALA A 252 29.40 -5.58 -5.35
N VAL A 253 29.09 -5.83 -6.61
CA VAL A 253 28.85 -4.79 -7.62
C VAL A 253 27.41 -4.91 -8.07
N ILE A 254 26.69 -3.79 -8.08
CA ILE A 254 25.32 -3.71 -8.57
C ILE A 254 25.32 -2.72 -9.74
N VAL A 255 25.11 -3.24 -10.94
CA VAL A 255 24.84 -2.42 -12.12
C VAL A 255 23.34 -2.20 -12.22
N VAL A 256 22.94 -0.93 -12.25
CA VAL A 256 21.55 -0.48 -12.25
C VAL A 256 21.30 0.49 -13.42
N PRO A 257 20.04 0.68 -13.85
CA PRO A 257 19.71 1.77 -14.76
C PRO A 257 20.15 3.14 -14.22
N SER A 258 20.53 4.06 -15.09
CA SER A 258 21.19 5.32 -14.71
C SER A 258 20.35 6.20 -13.77
N ASP A 259 19.04 6.18 -13.90
CA ASP A 259 18.09 6.91 -13.06
C ASP A 259 17.88 6.28 -11.67
N LYS A 260 18.33 5.03 -11.46
CA LYS A 260 18.19 4.31 -10.18
C LYS A 260 19.43 4.39 -9.28
N ILE A 261 20.56 4.93 -9.77
CA ILE A 261 21.81 5.00 -9.00
C ILE A 261 21.62 5.70 -7.65
N GLN A 262 20.96 6.86 -7.65
CA GLN A 262 20.75 7.63 -6.41
C GLN A 262 19.80 6.92 -5.45
N LEU A 263 18.76 6.26 -5.97
CA LEU A 263 17.81 5.47 -5.17
C LEU A 263 18.52 4.36 -4.41
N VAL A 264 19.30 3.53 -5.10
CA VAL A 264 20.03 2.42 -4.49
C VAL A 264 21.10 2.92 -3.52
N ASN A 265 21.83 3.98 -3.88
CA ASN A 265 22.84 4.57 -3.00
C ASN A 265 22.23 5.13 -1.71
N SER A 266 21.00 5.68 -1.74
CA SER A 266 20.32 6.16 -0.53
C SER A 266 20.03 5.06 0.50
N LYS A 267 20.03 3.79 0.07
CA LYS A 267 19.81 2.61 0.92
C LYS A 267 21.06 1.71 1.01
N ARG A 268 22.24 2.24 0.66
CA ARG A 268 23.51 1.52 0.66
C ARG A 268 23.78 0.80 1.99
N ASP A 269 23.63 1.51 3.10
CA ASP A 269 23.92 0.96 4.44
C ASP A 269 22.99 -0.21 4.80
N TYR A 270 21.71 -0.10 4.42
CA TYR A 270 20.72 -1.17 4.59
C TYR A 270 21.08 -2.41 3.75
N ILE A 271 21.43 -2.22 2.48
CA ILE A 271 21.84 -3.34 1.61
C ILE A 271 23.09 -4.00 2.18
N MET A 272 24.07 -3.22 2.60
CA MET A 272 25.33 -3.74 3.15
C MET A 272 25.14 -4.52 4.45
N SER A 273 24.33 -3.99 5.38
CA SER A 273 24.06 -4.65 6.66
C SER A 273 23.30 -5.97 6.49
N GLU A 274 22.23 -5.98 5.70
CA GLU A 274 21.39 -7.16 5.47
C GLU A 274 22.13 -8.27 4.70
N THR A 275 23.10 -7.91 3.86
CA THR A 275 23.82 -8.88 3.02
C THR A 275 25.22 -9.22 3.52
N ARG A 276 25.67 -8.62 4.64
CA ARG A 276 27.06 -8.69 5.15
C ARG A 276 28.08 -8.29 4.08
N CYS A 277 27.72 -7.30 3.26
CA CYS A 277 28.59 -6.76 2.22
C CYS A 277 29.52 -5.72 2.82
N CYS A 278 30.83 -5.94 2.68
CA CYS A 278 31.86 -5.04 3.21
C CYS A 278 32.20 -3.94 2.21
N GLU A 279 32.13 -4.25 0.91
CA GLU A 279 32.36 -3.30 -0.16
C GLU A 279 31.24 -3.41 -1.19
N LEU A 280 30.51 -2.32 -1.38
CA LEU A 280 29.42 -2.24 -2.35
C LEU A 280 29.73 -1.15 -3.37
N LEU A 281 29.82 -1.51 -4.64
CA LEU A 281 29.86 -0.58 -5.76
C LEU A 281 28.50 -0.57 -6.47
N VAL A 282 27.86 0.60 -6.55
CA VAL A 282 26.63 0.80 -7.32
C VAL A 282 26.95 1.68 -8.52
N THR A 283 26.66 1.23 -9.72
CA THR A 283 27.03 1.92 -10.97
C THR A 283 26.00 1.68 -12.07
N SER A 284 26.00 2.49 -13.13
CA SER A 284 25.31 2.17 -14.39
C SER A 284 26.24 1.66 -15.48
N ASP A 285 27.55 1.68 -15.23
CA ASP A 285 28.56 1.17 -16.16
C ASP A 285 28.60 -0.36 -16.14
N GLN A 286 28.02 -0.99 -17.16
CA GLN A 286 28.02 -2.45 -17.32
C GLN A 286 29.43 -3.04 -17.39
N SER A 287 30.46 -2.27 -17.77
CA SER A 287 31.84 -2.77 -17.81
C SER A 287 32.40 -3.10 -16.43
N GLN A 288 31.76 -2.64 -15.34
CA GLN A 288 32.16 -2.98 -13.98
C GLN A 288 31.72 -4.38 -13.56
N ALA A 289 30.72 -4.96 -14.22
CA ALA A 289 30.29 -6.33 -13.94
C ALA A 289 31.38 -7.34 -14.32
N GLY A 290 31.70 -8.25 -13.40
CA GLY A 290 32.72 -9.28 -13.58
C GLY A 290 34.14 -8.84 -13.19
N LYS A 291 34.37 -7.56 -12.89
CA LYS A 291 35.70 -7.07 -12.47
C LYS A 291 36.06 -7.51 -11.06
N LEU A 292 35.08 -7.79 -10.21
CA LEU A 292 35.32 -8.31 -8.88
C LEU A 292 35.88 -9.75 -8.97
N GLY A 293 35.49 -10.51 -10.00
CA GLY A 293 35.80 -11.93 -10.18
C GLY A 293 34.87 -12.82 -9.36
N GLY A 294 33.63 -12.38 -9.13
CA GLY A 294 32.60 -13.09 -8.38
C GLY A 294 31.58 -13.80 -9.27
N LEU A 295 30.53 -14.32 -8.64
CA LEU A 295 29.34 -14.81 -9.36
C LEU A 295 28.58 -13.62 -9.91
N VAL A 296 28.36 -13.58 -11.22
CA VAL A 296 27.58 -12.55 -11.91
C VAL A 296 26.24 -13.13 -12.35
N GLU A 297 25.15 -12.48 -11.99
CA GLU A 297 23.80 -12.85 -12.39
C GLU A 297 23.02 -11.64 -12.92
N LYS A 298 22.17 -11.88 -13.91
CA LYS A 298 21.23 -10.90 -14.44
C LYS A 298 19.86 -11.09 -13.80
N TRP A 299 19.24 -10.01 -13.38
CA TRP A 299 17.94 -9.99 -12.72
C TRP A 299 17.02 -8.97 -13.37
N GLU A 300 15.76 -9.34 -13.49
CA GLU A 300 14.69 -8.42 -13.87
C GLU A 300 13.97 -7.96 -12.58
N ILE A 301 13.90 -6.64 -12.38
CA ILE A 301 13.19 -5.99 -11.27
C ILE A 301 12.35 -4.87 -11.88
N ASP A 302 11.03 -4.97 -11.73
CA ASP A 302 10.06 -3.99 -12.28
C ASP A 302 10.29 -3.68 -13.78
N ASP A 303 10.47 -4.73 -14.59
CA ASP A 303 10.70 -4.69 -16.05
C ASP A 303 12.01 -4.00 -16.49
N GLU A 304 12.94 -3.76 -15.56
CA GLU A 304 14.28 -3.23 -15.83
C GLU A 304 15.38 -4.27 -15.53
N GLU A 305 16.49 -4.23 -16.30
CA GLU A 305 17.62 -5.15 -16.13
C GLU A 305 18.62 -4.65 -15.07
N TYR A 306 18.96 -5.54 -14.15
CA TYR A 306 19.97 -5.35 -13.11
C TYR A 306 21.04 -6.44 -13.25
N ILE A 307 22.31 -6.06 -13.11
CA ILE A 307 23.42 -7.03 -13.06
C ILE A 307 24.02 -6.98 -11.67
N ILE A 308 24.04 -8.11 -10.97
CA ILE A 308 24.60 -8.21 -9.63
C ILE A 308 25.77 -9.17 -9.68
N GLU A 309 26.92 -8.71 -9.19
CA GLU A 309 28.10 -9.52 -8.96
C GLU A 309 28.33 -9.66 -7.46
N VAL A 310 28.54 -10.89 -6.98
CA VAL A 310 28.84 -11.21 -5.58
C VAL A 310 30.13 -12.03 -5.50
N LYS A 311 31.10 -11.53 -4.74
CA LYS A 311 32.34 -12.26 -4.43
C LYS A 311 32.47 -12.48 -2.93
N PRO A 312 32.71 -13.72 -2.47
CA PRO A 312 33.11 -13.98 -1.11
C PRO A 312 34.44 -13.29 -0.79
N THR A 313 34.51 -12.58 0.33
CA THR A 313 35.77 -12.08 0.86
C THR A 313 36.31 -13.08 1.88
N GLU A 314 37.64 -13.15 2.02
CA GLU A 314 38.29 -13.90 3.10
C GLU A 314 37.91 -13.38 4.49
#